data_AF-A0A942IQ42-F1
#
_entry.id   AF-A0A942IQ42-F1
#
_cell.length_a   1.000
_cell.length_b   1.000
_cell.length_c   1.000
_cell.angle_alpha   90.00
_cell.angle_beta   90.00
_cell.angle_gamma   90.00
#
_symmetry.space_group_name_H-M   'P 1'
#
loop_
_entity.id
_entity.type
_entity.pdbx_description
1 polymer ?
#
loop_
_entity_poly.entity_id
_entity_poly.type
_entity_poly.pdbx_seq_one_letter_code
_entity_poly.pdbx_strand_id
1 'polypeptide(L)'
;MSSEEKHHWVEQLRQHLGRAKALRDAAGTDPRMAEDRLRLRTWQAERLAATYRDLLESERYRDAARFFLTDLYGPKDFSERDHEVERILPTLAATLPAAGIRTVALAIEVDALSEELDAAMVDELRRARAMPKITGKAYAEAYRRCGRRDRRELQLRLIGDIGEALAALVRKPLIHAALRLMRAPA
;
A
#
# COMPACT_ATOMS: atom_id res chain seq x y z
N MET A 1 3.18 -25.88 8.19
CA MET A 1 3.43 -24.99 7.04
C MET A 1 4.75 -25.42 6.43
N SER A 2 4.75 -25.82 5.16
CA SER A 2 5.88 -26.50 4.51
C SER A 2 6.93 -25.50 4.00
N SER A 3 8.16 -26.00 3.73
CA SER A 3 9.22 -25.22 3.10
C SER A 3 8.81 -24.71 1.70
N GLU A 4 7.95 -25.45 1.00
CA GLU A 4 7.43 -25.11 -0.33
C GLU A 4 6.48 -23.90 -0.28
N GLU A 5 5.60 -23.81 0.73
CA GLU A 5 4.73 -22.64 0.91
C GLU A 5 5.56 -21.37 1.12
N LYS A 6 6.65 -21.46 1.89
CA LYS A 6 7.54 -20.32 2.13
C LYS A 6 8.24 -19.90 0.83
N HIS A 7 8.71 -20.85 0.03
CA HIS A 7 9.36 -20.58 -1.25
C HIS A 7 8.40 -19.89 -2.24
N HIS A 8 7.15 -20.37 -2.30
CA HIS A 8 6.10 -19.74 -3.10
C HIS A 8 5.90 -18.26 -2.76
N TRP A 9 5.77 -17.91 -1.47
CA TRP A 9 5.57 -16.51 -1.07
C TRP A 9 6.79 -15.63 -1.28
N VAL A 10 8.00 -16.17 -1.19
CA VAL A 10 9.23 -15.44 -1.55
C VAL A 10 9.23 -15.09 -3.04
N GLU A 11 8.82 -16.02 -3.89
CA GLU A 11 8.77 -15.78 -5.34
C GLU A 11 7.68 -14.77 -5.72
N GLN A 12 6.50 -14.88 -5.12
CA GLN A 12 5.44 -13.87 -5.30
C GLN A 12 5.92 -12.48 -4.85
N LEU A 13 6.58 -12.38 -3.70
CA LEU A 13 7.13 -11.13 -3.21
C LEU A 13 8.11 -10.49 -4.22
N ARG A 14 9.02 -11.28 -4.81
CA ARG A 14 9.92 -10.77 -5.87
C ARG A 14 9.17 -10.27 -7.09
N GLN A 15 8.17 -11.02 -7.54
CA GLN A 15 7.35 -10.65 -8.69
C GLN A 15 6.62 -9.32 -8.45
N HIS A 16 6.04 -9.13 -7.26
CA HIS A 16 5.35 -7.90 -6.91
C HIS A 16 6.30 -6.71 -6.79
N LEU A 17 7.50 -6.89 -6.19
CA LEU A 17 8.55 -5.86 -6.14
C LEU A 17 8.96 -5.41 -7.55
N GLY A 18 9.24 -6.36 -8.44
CA GLY A 18 9.58 -6.06 -9.83
C GLY A 18 8.48 -5.29 -10.57
N ARG A 19 7.21 -5.64 -10.30
CA ARG A 19 6.05 -4.93 -10.88
C ARG A 19 5.91 -3.51 -10.32
N ALA A 20 6.02 -3.32 -9.01
CA ALA A 20 5.95 -2.01 -8.37
C ALA A 20 7.05 -1.08 -8.92
N LYS A 21 8.28 -1.60 -9.02
CA LYS A 21 9.41 -0.89 -9.59
C LYS A 21 9.17 -0.47 -11.04
N ALA A 22 8.73 -1.39 -11.90
CA ALA A 22 8.46 -1.07 -13.31
C ALA A 22 7.39 0.02 -13.47
N LEU A 23 6.34 0.01 -12.63
CA LEU A 23 5.30 1.05 -12.63
C LEU A 23 5.84 2.42 -12.19
N ARG A 24 6.72 2.44 -11.20
CA ARG A 24 7.36 3.68 -10.72
C ARG A 24 8.40 4.21 -11.70
N ASP A 25 9.20 3.35 -12.31
CA ASP A 25 10.15 3.73 -13.35
C ASP A 25 9.40 4.36 -14.54
N ALA A 26 8.29 3.75 -14.97
CA ALA A 26 7.42 4.33 -16.00
C ALA A 26 6.87 5.71 -15.58
N ALA A 27 6.44 5.88 -14.33
CA ALA A 27 5.99 7.17 -13.81
C ALA A 27 7.12 8.21 -13.70
N GLY A 28 8.37 7.77 -13.44
CA GLY A 28 9.55 8.63 -13.37
C GLY A 28 10.00 9.20 -14.72
N THR A 29 9.54 8.63 -15.85
CA THR A 29 9.84 9.15 -17.20
C THR A 29 9.17 10.49 -17.50
N ASP A 30 8.06 10.81 -16.82
CA ASP A 30 7.37 12.10 -16.89
C ASP A 30 7.39 12.76 -15.50
N PRO A 31 8.22 13.80 -15.27
CA PRO A 31 8.26 14.50 -13.98
C PRO A 31 6.89 15.04 -13.54
N ARG A 32 5.99 15.36 -14.47
CA ARG A 32 4.64 15.80 -14.15
C ARG A 32 3.78 14.65 -13.64
N MET A 33 4.04 13.41 -14.06
CA MET A 33 3.30 12.24 -13.60
C MET A 33 3.55 12.01 -12.11
N ALA A 34 4.80 12.12 -11.67
CA ALA A 34 5.12 12.02 -10.24
C ALA A 34 4.39 13.09 -9.41
N GLU A 35 4.38 14.35 -9.85
CA GLU A 35 3.66 15.43 -9.15
C GLU A 35 2.13 15.20 -9.14
N ASP A 36 1.56 14.83 -10.28
CA ASP A 36 0.11 14.58 -10.39
C ASP A 36 -0.33 13.39 -9.54
N ARG A 37 0.48 12.34 -9.50
CA ARG A 37 0.24 11.19 -8.62
C ARG A 37 0.30 11.57 -7.15
N LEU A 38 1.30 12.37 -6.76
CA LEU A 38 1.40 12.89 -5.40
C LEU A 38 0.15 13.70 -5.03
N ARG A 39 -0.27 14.60 -5.92
CA ARG A 39 -1.48 15.42 -5.76
C ARG A 39 -2.75 14.57 -5.62
N LEU A 40 -2.88 13.53 -6.43
CA LEU A 40 -3.98 12.58 -6.36
C LEU A 40 -4.00 11.84 -5.00
N ARG A 41 -2.85 11.32 -4.56
CA ARG A 41 -2.74 10.59 -3.29
C ARG A 41 -3.07 11.46 -2.10
N THR A 42 -2.58 12.70 -2.07
CA THR A 42 -2.93 13.68 -1.04
C THR A 42 -4.45 13.89 -0.98
N TRP A 43 -5.08 14.13 -2.13
CA TRP A 43 -6.53 14.30 -2.18
C TRP A 43 -7.30 13.05 -1.73
N GLN A 44 -6.85 11.85 -2.12
CA GLN A 44 -7.47 10.59 -1.67
C GLN A 44 -7.35 10.40 -0.17
N ALA A 45 -6.18 10.69 0.41
CA ALA A 45 -5.94 10.60 1.85
C ALA A 45 -6.82 11.60 2.62
N GLU A 46 -6.92 12.85 2.17
CA GLU A 46 -7.80 13.87 2.75
C GLU A 46 -9.28 13.44 2.71
N ARG A 47 -9.73 12.92 1.56
CA ARG A 47 -11.10 12.40 1.43
C ARG A 47 -11.36 11.26 2.40
N LEU A 48 -10.43 10.31 2.51
CA LEU A 48 -10.56 9.18 3.45
C LEU A 48 -10.58 9.66 4.90
N ALA A 49 -9.71 10.61 5.26
CA ALA A 49 -9.69 11.21 6.59
C ALA A 49 -11.02 11.91 6.94
N ALA A 50 -11.63 12.59 5.96
CA ALA A 50 -12.94 13.20 6.13
C ALA A 50 -14.06 12.16 6.27
N THR A 51 -13.98 11.07 5.49
CA THR A 51 -15.01 10.00 5.48
C THR A 51 -14.98 9.18 6.76
N TYR A 52 -13.79 8.87 7.28
CA TYR A 52 -13.56 8.02 8.46
C TYR A 52 -13.09 8.83 9.67
N ARG A 53 -13.65 10.03 9.84
CA ARG A 53 -13.32 10.93 10.95
C ARG A 53 -13.61 10.27 12.31
N ASP A 54 -14.69 9.51 12.38
CA ASP A 54 -15.08 8.71 13.55
C ASP A 54 -13.96 7.76 14.00
N LEU A 55 -13.30 7.08 13.06
CA LEU A 55 -12.15 6.21 13.36
C LEU A 55 -10.92 7.00 13.83
N LEU A 56 -10.70 8.20 13.27
CA LEU A 56 -9.60 9.09 13.68
C LEU A 56 -9.84 9.75 15.05
N GLU A 57 -11.10 9.91 15.45
CA GLU A 57 -11.49 10.45 16.75
C GLU A 57 -11.60 9.37 17.83
N SER A 58 -11.73 8.10 17.44
CA SER A 58 -11.79 6.95 18.35
C SER A 58 -10.51 6.74 19.16
N GLU A 59 -10.61 6.60 20.48
CA GLU A 59 -9.47 6.25 21.34
C GLU A 59 -8.81 4.92 20.94
N ARG A 60 -9.62 3.93 20.53
CA ARG A 60 -9.14 2.60 20.14
C ARG A 60 -8.46 2.57 18.77
N TYR A 61 -8.99 3.31 17.79
CA TYR A 61 -8.62 3.17 16.38
C TYR A 61 -7.76 4.31 15.81
N ARG A 62 -7.66 5.43 16.52
CA ARG A 62 -6.95 6.65 16.08
C ARG A 62 -5.55 6.38 15.56
N ASP A 63 -4.72 5.65 16.30
CA ASP A 63 -3.32 5.44 15.91
C ASP A 63 -3.19 4.54 14.68
N ALA A 64 -4.05 3.52 14.57
CA ALA A 64 -4.09 2.64 13.39
C ALA A 64 -4.60 3.40 12.15
N ALA A 65 -5.64 4.23 12.30
CA ALA A 65 -6.20 5.04 11.23
C ALA A 65 -5.20 6.11 10.75
N ARG A 66 -4.47 6.76 11.67
CA ARG A 66 -3.39 7.69 11.30
C ARG A 66 -2.29 6.98 10.54
N PHE A 67 -1.75 5.89 11.10
CA PHE A 67 -0.71 5.08 10.46
C PHE A 67 -1.10 4.64 9.03
N PHE A 68 -2.36 4.23 8.82
CA PHE A 68 -2.85 3.89 7.49
C PHE A 68 -2.75 5.08 6.53
N LEU A 69 -3.22 6.26 6.94
CA LEU A 69 -3.26 7.46 6.09
C LEU A 69 -1.89 8.09 5.84
N THR A 70 -0.92 7.94 6.76
CA THR A 70 0.39 8.60 6.67
C THR A 70 1.49 7.69 6.16
N ASP A 71 1.47 6.41 6.52
CA ASP A 71 2.61 5.51 6.34
C ASP A 71 2.33 4.33 5.39
N LEU A 72 1.07 3.93 5.22
CA LEU A 72 0.68 2.87 4.27
C LEU A 72 0.08 3.38 2.96
N TYR A 73 -0.80 4.38 3.02
CA TYR A 73 -1.50 4.92 1.84
C TYR A 73 -1.15 6.39 1.56
N GLY A 74 -0.38 7.02 2.45
CA GLY A 74 -0.05 8.44 2.37
C GLY A 74 0.84 8.81 1.19
N PRO A 75 1.01 10.13 0.93
CA PRO A 75 1.77 10.68 -0.19
C PRO A 75 3.30 10.44 -0.12
N LYS A 76 3.80 9.49 0.66
CA LYS A 76 5.24 9.20 0.72
C LYS A 76 5.70 8.49 -0.55
N ASP A 77 6.96 8.70 -0.91
CA ASP A 77 7.64 7.85 -1.89
C ASP A 77 8.01 6.52 -1.22
N PHE A 78 7.54 5.41 -1.80
CA PHE A 78 7.80 4.06 -1.31
C PHE A 78 9.00 3.42 -2.02
N SER A 79 9.64 4.12 -2.97
CA SER A 79 10.81 3.67 -3.73
C SER A 79 11.96 3.18 -2.83
N GLU A 80 12.28 3.94 -1.78
CA GLU A 80 13.32 3.57 -0.82
C GLU A 80 12.97 2.30 -0.04
N ARG A 81 11.68 2.09 0.27
CA ARG A 81 11.23 0.89 0.99
C ARG A 81 11.34 -0.37 0.15
N ASP A 82 11.01 -0.31 -1.13
CA ASP A 82 11.10 -1.50 -1.99
C ASP A 82 12.56 -1.92 -2.20
N HIS A 83 13.46 -0.95 -2.40
CA HIS A 83 14.90 -1.22 -2.44
C HIS A 83 15.41 -1.81 -1.13
N GLU A 84 14.93 -1.31 0.01
CA GLU A 84 15.28 -1.87 1.30
C GLU A 84 14.73 -3.30 1.47
N VAL A 85 13.47 -3.56 1.06
CA VAL A 85 12.84 -4.89 1.10
C VAL A 85 13.58 -5.87 0.19
N GLU A 86 13.94 -5.50 -1.03
CA GLU A 86 14.76 -6.32 -1.94
C GLU A 86 16.10 -6.70 -1.28
N ARG A 87 16.76 -5.73 -0.65
CA ARG A 87 18.05 -5.92 0.03
C ARG A 87 17.95 -6.87 1.22
N ILE A 88 16.91 -6.72 2.04
CA ILE A 88 16.72 -7.55 3.25
C ILE A 88 15.93 -8.83 2.98
N LEU A 89 15.44 -9.05 1.76
CA LEU A 89 14.62 -10.22 1.40
C LEU A 89 15.27 -11.56 1.80
N PRO A 90 16.58 -11.81 1.58
CA PRO A 90 17.22 -13.03 2.04
C PRO A 90 17.13 -13.20 3.56
N THR A 91 17.31 -12.12 4.32
CA THR A 91 17.20 -12.11 5.78
C THR A 91 15.76 -12.34 6.24
N LEU A 92 14.78 -11.68 5.61
CA LEU A 92 13.36 -11.91 5.88
C LEU A 92 13.01 -13.38 5.61
N ALA A 93 13.43 -13.92 4.47
CA ALA A 93 13.18 -15.29 4.08
C ALA A 93 13.87 -16.31 5.01
N ALA A 94 14.99 -15.97 5.64
CA ALA A 94 15.61 -16.81 6.64
C ALA A 94 14.87 -16.75 7.99
N THR A 95 14.44 -15.57 8.41
CA THR A 95 14.00 -15.30 9.79
C THR A 95 12.48 -15.39 10.01
N LEU A 96 11.68 -14.96 9.04
CA LEU A 96 10.22 -14.92 9.20
C LEU A 96 9.60 -16.30 8.93
N PRO A 97 8.52 -16.66 9.65
CA PRO A 97 7.70 -17.80 9.27
C PRO A 97 6.99 -17.52 7.94
N ALA A 98 6.50 -18.58 7.28
CA ALA A 98 5.78 -18.46 6.00
C ALA A 98 4.62 -17.45 6.06
N ALA A 99 3.88 -17.39 7.17
CA ALA A 99 2.82 -16.39 7.38
C ALA A 99 3.33 -14.94 7.40
N GLY A 100 4.53 -14.70 7.94
CA GLY A 100 5.17 -13.38 7.93
C GLY A 100 5.56 -12.98 6.50
N ILE A 101 6.19 -13.88 5.75
CA ILE A 101 6.55 -13.63 4.35
C ILE A 101 5.31 -13.40 3.49
N ARG A 102 4.26 -14.20 3.67
CA ARG A 102 2.96 -13.98 3.01
C ARG A 102 2.43 -12.57 3.28
N THR A 103 2.48 -12.11 4.53
CA THR A 103 1.97 -10.76 4.89
C THR A 103 2.75 -9.67 4.16
N VAL A 104 4.08 -9.80 4.07
CA VAL A 104 4.93 -8.86 3.31
C VAL A 104 4.61 -8.93 1.82
N ALA A 105 4.47 -10.13 1.24
CA ALA A 105 4.10 -10.32 -0.16
C ALA A 105 2.77 -9.62 -0.51
N LEU A 106 1.73 -9.81 0.32
CA LEU A 106 0.43 -9.18 0.14
C LEU A 106 0.53 -7.64 0.24
N ALA A 107 1.34 -7.12 1.17
CA ALA A 107 1.52 -5.68 1.32
C ALA A 107 2.17 -5.05 0.07
N ILE A 108 3.21 -5.68 -0.49
CA ILE A 108 3.84 -5.22 -1.74
C ILE A 108 2.88 -5.38 -2.92
N GLU A 109 2.05 -6.43 -2.96
CA GLU A 109 1.04 -6.57 -4.00
C GLU A 109 0.01 -5.43 -3.95
N VAL A 110 -0.47 -5.06 -2.76
CA VAL A 110 -1.38 -3.92 -2.58
C VAL A 110 -0.73 -2.62 -3.02
N ASP A 111 0.56 -2.42 -2.72
CA ASP A 111 1.29 -1.24 -3.18
C ASP A 111 1.38 -1.18 -4.71
N ALA A 112 1.85 -2.25 -5.36
CA ALA A 112 1.95 -2.34 -6.82
C ALA A 112 0.58 -2.11 -7.51
N LEU A 113 -0.49 -2.65 -6.92
CA LEU A 113 -1.84 -2.46 -7.42
C LEU A 113 -2.32 -1.01 -7.21
N SER A 114 -1.93 -0.36 -6.12
CA SER A 114 -2.22 1.05 -5.85
C SER A 114 -1.51 1.96 -6.86
N GLU A 115 -0.23 1.69 -7.15
CA GLU A 115 0.55 2.37 -8.18
C GLU A 115 -0.15 2.33 -9.55
N GLU A 116 -0.56 1.14 -9.99
CA GLU A 116 -1.26 0.93 -11.25
C GLU A 116 -2.59 1.70 -11.32
N LEU A 117 -3.36 1.65 -10.24
CA LEU A 117 -4.67 2.25 -10.18
C LEU A 117 -4.60 3.78 -10.07
N ASP A 118 -3.60 4.31 -9.39
CA ASP A 118 -3.38 5.76 -9.28
C ASP A 118 -2.89 6.33 -10.62
N ALA A 119 -2.02 5.62 -11.35
CA ALA A 119 -1.61 6.03 -12.70
C ALA A 119 -2.83 6.15 -13.65
N ALA A 120 -3.70 5.14 -13.66
CA ALA A 120 -4.93 5.16 -14.47
C ALA A 120 -5.86 6.33 -14.08
N MET A 121 -5.99 6.62 -12.78
CA MET A 121 -6.76 7.75 -12.28
C MET A 121 -6.17 9.10 -12.73
N VAL A 122 -4.85 9.26 -12.68
CA VAL A 122 -4.17 10.47 -13.15
C VAL A 122 -4.41 10.67 -14.64
N ASP A 123 -4.31 9.62 -15.45
CA ASP A 123 -4.58 9.73 -16.90
C ASP A 123 -6.00 10.23 -17.19
N GLU A 124 -7.01 9.69 -16.50
CA GLU A 124 -8.40 10.13 -16.66
C GLU A 124 -8.64 11.56 -16.15
N LEU A 125 -8.03 11.93 -15.03
CA LEU A 125 -8.11 13.30 -14.49
C LEU A 125 -7.39 14.32 -15.37
N ARG A 126 -6.26 13.94 -16.00
CA ARG A 126 -5.56 14.75 -17.01
C ARG A 126 -6.43 14.96 -18.24
N ARG A 127 -7.04 13.89 -18.77
CA ARG A 127 -7.97 13.96 -19.91
C ARG A 127 -9.15 14.89 -19.63
N ALA A 128 -9.67 14.87 -18.41
CA ALA A 128 -10.74 15.75 -17.95
C ALA A 128 -10.28 17.17 -17.58
N ARG A 129 -8.97 17.48 -17.67
CA ARG A 129 -8.35 18.74 -17.20
C ARG A 129 -8.66 19.08 -15.73
N ALA A 130 -8.83 18.04 -14.90
CA ALA A 130 -9.22 18.15 -13.50
C ALA A 130 -8.04 18.12 -12.52
N MET A 131 -6.82 17.81 -12.98
CA MET A 131 -5.64 17.71 -12.11
C MET A 131 -5.37 18.96 -11.24
N PRO A 132 -5.51 20.21 -11.74
CA PRO A 132 -5.25 21.39 -10.91
C PRO A 132 -6.18 21.51 -9.70
N LYS A 133 -7.40 20.95 -9.79
CA LYS A 133 -8.40 20.96 -8.72
C LYS A 133 -9.29 19.73 -8.79
N ILE A 134 -8.88 18.69 -8.09
CA ILE A 134 -9.65 17.44 -7.99
C ILE A 134 -10.88 17.71 -7.11
N THR A 135 -12.07 17.50 -7.66
CA THR A 135 -13.35 17.57 -6.93
C THR A 135 -13.91 16.17 -6.74
N GLY A 136 -14.81 15.99 -5.76
CA GLY A 136 -15.48 14.70 -5.57
C GLY A 136 -16.20 14.19 -6.83
N LYS A 137 -16.82 15.11 -7.59
CA LYS A 137 -17.48 14.80 -8.88
C LYS A 137 -16.46 14.34 -9.93
N ALA A 138 -15.40 15.13 -10.15
CA ALA A 138 -14.37 14.79 -11.13
C ALA A 138 -13.65 13.47 -10.78
N TYR A 139 -13.35 13.26 -9.50
CA TYR A 139 -12.77 12.00 -9.03
C TYR A 139 -13.70 10.81 -9.29
N ALA A 140 -14.99 10.92 -8.95
CA ALA A 140 -15.95 9.83 -9.15
C ALA A 140 -16.16 9.51 -10.64
N GLU A 141 -16.16 10.53 -11.51
CA GLU A 141 -16.22 10.35 -12.96
C GLU A 141 -14.96 9.68 -13.51
N ALA A 142 -13.77 10.14 -13.13
CA ALA A 142 -12.50 9.51 -13.50
C ALA A 142 -12.45 8.06 -13.02
N TYR A 143 -12.84 7.78 -11.77
CA TYR A 143 -12.89 6.45 -11.21
C TYR A 143 -13.77 5.49 -12.01
N ARG A 144 -14.94 5.95 -12.47
CA ARG A 144 -15.81 5.15 -13.35
C ARG A 144 -15.17 4.92 -14.73
N ARG A 145 -14.54 5.95 -15.30
CA ARG A 145 -13.88 5.87 -16.62
C ARG A 145 -12.67 4.94 -16.63
N CYS A 146 -11.93 4.85 -15.52
CA CYS A 146 -10.83 3.90 -15.39
C CYS A 146 -11.27 2.45 -15.69
N GLY A 147 -12.51 2.08 -15.38
CA GLY A 147 -13.05 0.75 -15.72
C GLY A 147 -12.36 -0.43 -15.00
N ARG A 148 -11.63 -0.19 -13.91
CA ARG A 148 -10.79 -1.18 -13.19
C ARG A 148 -11.48 -1.81 -11.99
N ARG A 149 -12.75 -2.19 -12.12
CA ARG A 149 -13.55 -2.71 -11.00
C ARG A 149 -12.96 -3.98 -10.40
N ASP A 150 -12.59 -4.93 -11.26
CA ASP A 150 -11.92 -6.20 -10.92
C ASP A 150 -10.66 -5.98 -10.06
N ARG A 151 -9.83 -5.01 -10.45
CA ARG A 151 -8.59 -4.66 -9.75
C ARG A 151 -8.88 -4.00 -8.41
N ARG A 152 -9.91 -3.17 -8.30
CA ARG A 152 -10.32 -2.56 -7.02
C ARG A 152 -10.89 -3.59 -6.07
N GLU A 153 -11.67 -4.55 -6.56
CA GLU A 153 -12.17 -5.67 -5.74
C GLU A 153 -11.02 -6.57 -5.25
N LEU A 154 -10.01 -6.82 -6.09
CA LEU A 154 -8.77 -7.47 -5.67
C LEU A 154 -8.05 -6.67 -4.57
N GLN A 155 -7.88 -5.36 -4.75
CA GLN A 155 -7.23 -4.48 -3.77
C GLN A 155 -7.91 -4.56 -2.40
N LEU A 156 -9.25 -4.50 -2.36
CA LEU A 156 -10.01 -4.60 -1.12
C LEU A 156 -9.83 -5.96 -0.44
N ARG A 157 -9.84 -7.05 -1.21
CA ARG A 157 -9.63 -8.41 -0.68
C ARG A 157 -8.25 -8.54 -0.05
N LEU A 158 -7.20 -8.09 -0.75
CA LEU A 158 -5.82 -8.15 -0.26
C LEU A 158 -5.64 -7.31 1.02
N ILE A 159 -6.23 -6.11 1.09
CA ILE A 159 -6.21 -5.30 2.31
C ILE A 159 -6.87 -6.05 3.49
N GLY A 160 -7.99 -6.72 3.24
CA GLY A 160 -8.65 -7.58 4.24
C GLY A 160 -7.74 -8.73 4.70
N ASP A 161 -7.11 -9.44 3.75
CA ASP A 161 -6.20 -10.55 4.02
C ASP A 161 -4.97 -10.12 4.83
N ILE A 162 -4.43 -8.93 4.56
CA ILE A 162 -3.35 -8.32 5.36
C ILE A 162 -3.84 -8.04 6.78
N GLY A 163 -5.04 -7.47 6.93
CA GLY A 163 -5.63 -7.17 8.24
C GLY A 163 -5.76 -8.43 9.10
N GLU A 164 -6.29 -9.51 8.54
CA GLU A 164 -6.40 -10.80 9.23
C GLU A 164 -5.03 -11.41 9.55
N ALA A 165 -4.08 -11.34 8.62
CA ALA A 165 -2.73 -11.86 8.83
C ALA A 165 -1.99 -11.10 9.95
N LEU A 166 -2.10 -9.76 9.97
CA LEU A 166 -1.55 -8.92 11.03
C LEU A 166 -2.23 -9.23 12.37
N ALA A 167 -3.56 -9.36 12.40
CA ALA A 167 -4.31 -9.70 13.60
C ALA A 167 -3.90 -11.07 14.18
N ALA A 168 -3.55 -12.03 13.34
CA ALA A 168 -3.02 -13.33 13.76
C ALA A 168 -1.57 -13.23 14.28
N LEU A 169 -0.73 -12.37 13.67
CA LEU A 169 0.66 -12.17 14.07
C LEU A 169 0.80 -11.46 15.42
N VAL A 170 0.02 -10.41 15.68
CA VAL A 170 0.09 -9.66 16.96
C VAL A 170 -0.41 -10.47 18.16
N ARG A 171 -1.18 -11.53 17.93
CA ARG A 171 -1.59 -12.49 18.97
C ARG A 171 -0.46 -13.45 19.38
N LYS A 172 0.70 -13.43 18.70
CA LYS A 172 1.89 -14.22 19.07
C LYS A 172 2.74 -13.44 20.09
N PRO A 173 2.98 -13.96 21.31
CA PRO A 173 3.61 -13.23 22.41
C PRO A 173 4.98 -12.61 22.07
N LEU A 174 5.78 -13.32 21.28
CA LEU A 174 7.15 -12.91 20.92
C LEU A 174 7.18 -11.75 19.92
N ILE A 175 6.21 -11.65 19.00
CA ILE A 175 6.14 -10.56 18.00
C ILE A 175 5.65 -9.29 18.67
N HIS A 176 4.70 -9.39 19.60
CA HIS A 176 4.25 -8.25 20.40
C HIS A 176 5.39 -7.65 21.26
N ALA A 177 6.25 -8.50 21.84
CA ALA A 177 7.44 -8.06 22.59
C ALA A 177 8.47 -7.37 21.68
N ALA A 178 8.76 -7.93 20.51
CA ALA A 178 9.68 -7.32 19.53
C ALA A 178 9.17 -5.97 19.02
N LEU A 179 7.87 -5.84 18.72
CA LEU A 179 7.25 -4.58 18.29
C LEU A 179 7.23 -3.52 19.41
N ARG A 180 7.13 -3.92 20.69
CA ARG A 180 7.27 -2.99 21.83
C ARG A 180 8.70 -2.48 22.01
N LEU A 181 9.70 -3.32 21.78
CA LEU A 181 11.12 -2.94 21.83
C LEU A 181 11.49 -1.96 20.71
N MET A 182 10.92 -2.11 19.51
CA MET A 182 11.13 -1.17 18.38
C MET A 182 10.42 0.19 18.53
N ARG A 183 9.55 0.34 19.55
CA ARG A 183 8.87 1.61 19.88
C ARG A 183 9.54 2.38 21.01
N ALA A 184 10.61 1.85 21.61
CA ALA A 184 11.44 2.62 22.53
C ALA A 184 12.35 3.55 21.72
N PRO A 185 12.48 4.85 22.10
CA PRO A 185 13.40 5.74 21.43
C PRO A 185 14.83 5.22 21.62
N ALA A 186 15.64 5.33 20.57
CA ALA A 186 17.08 5.21 20.67
C ALA A 186 17.65 6.37 21.52
#